data_AF-A0AAD7ZZK0-F1
#
_entry.id   AF-A0AAD7ZZK0-F1
#
_cell.length_a   1.000
_cell.length_b   1.000
_cell.length_c   1.000
_cell.angle_alpha   90.00
_cell.angle_beta   90.00
_cell.angle_gamma   90.00
#
_symmetry.space_group_name_H-M   'P 1'
#
loop_
_entity.id
_entity.type
_entity.pdbx_description
1 polymer ?
#
loop_
_entity_poly.entity_id
_entity_poly.type
_entity_poly.pdbx_seq_one_letter_code
_entity_poly.pdbx_strand_id
1 'polypeptide(L)'
;MFLNFNIKLLHYLGVWPLDTDTKFRKFINFLIIFSVLIQLIFFYITEIIDFYINFGSIQIMTKILCQITNEMPFESWTPFDVSDTNLYILAYILHGIHGGIFIVYMPGCGMFFVGLIYQACVQFLILHYSLKCLKIKIRHLVIDHKKNNGNHKVMTDLNEYCLELEKILNPVMFVQLVTTAAAICVVSFQVNEFNVTFLTMAVFLITVLFECGIYFFAGQELINQVSA
;
A
#
# COMPACT_ATOMS: atom_id res chain seq x y z
N MET A 1 0.74 26.85 13.04
CA MET A 1 1.75 27.29 12.06
C MET A 1 2.37 26.18 11.17
N PHE A 2 2.39 24.87 11.44
CA PHE A 2 1.52 23.98 12.23
C PHE A 2 0.01 24.09 11.92
N LEU A 3 -0.32 24.73 10.79
CA LEU A 3 -1.65 25.08 10.27
C LEU A 3 -1.32 25.73 8.91
N ASN A 4 -1.59 25.20 7.72
CA ASN A 4 -2.43 24.07 7.28
C ASN A 4 -1.95 22.64 7.60
N PHE A 5 -1.03 22.43 8.55
CA PHE A 5 -0.64 21.07 9.01
C PHE A 5 -1.87 20.16 9.25
N ASN A 6 -2.84 20.67 10.02
CA ASN A 6 -4.16 20.04 10.12
C ASN A 6 -5.05 20.26 8.90
N ILE A 7 -5.09 21.45 8.27
CA ILE A 7 -6.01 21.70 7.14
C ILE A 7 -5.70 20.83 5.89
N LYS A 8 -4.50 20.21 5.77
CA LYS A 8 -4.22 19.11 4.83
C LYS A 8 -4.48 17.71 5.40
N LEU A 9 -4.29 17.49 6.72
CA LEU A 9 -4.92 16.38 7.46
C LEU A 9 -6.47 16.38 7.32
N LEU A 10 -7.04 17.49 6.87
CA LEU A 10 -8.45 17.73 6.56
C LEU A 10 -8.76 17.76 5.05
N HIS A 11 -7.84 17.30 4.18
CA HIS A 11 -8.20 16.64 2.91
C HIS A 11 -7.94 15.12 2.96
N TYR A 12 -7.06 14.67 3.86
CA TYR A 12 -6.55 13.31 4.18
C TYR A 12 -7.58 12.17 4.31
N LEU A 13 -8.89 12.46 4.26
CA LEU A 13 -10.00 11.48 4.28
C LEU A 13 -10.97 11.66 3.08
N GLY A 14 -10.69 12.57 2.14
CA GLY A 14 -11.48 12.82 0.92
C GLY A 14 -11.98 14.26 0.67
N VAL A 15 -11.65 15.25 1.52
CA VAL A 15 -12.50 16.46 1.73
C VAL A 15 -12.33 17.68 0.77
N TRP A 16 -11.31 18.57 0.87
CA TRP A 16 -11.38 19.94 0.27
C TRP A 16 -10.02 20.51 -0.25
N PRO A 17 -9.92 21.26 -1.39
CA PRO A 17 -10.99 22.05 -2.05
C PRO A 17 -11.64 21.48 -3.33
N LEU A 18 -12.95 21.74 -3.43
CA LEU A 18 -13.65 22.12 -4.67
C LEU A 18 -13.15 23.52 -5.09
N ASP A 19 -12.96 23.83 -6.37
CA ASP A 19 -14.03 24.54 -7.10
C ASP A 19 -14.06 24.24 -8.62
N THR A 20 -13.72 23.01 -9.01
CA THR A 20 -13.93 22.52 -10.39
C THR A 20 -14.57 21.14 -10.37
N ASP A 21 -15.85 21.07 -10.73
CA ASP A 21 -16.66 19.83 -10.79
C ASP A 21 -16.29 18.96 -12.00
N THR A 22 -15.02 18.57 -12.09
CA THR A 22 -14.53 17.69 -13.14
C THR A 22 -14.92 16.24 -12.81
N LYS A 23 -15.87 15.70 -13.58
CA LYS A 23 -16.32 14.29 -13.52
C LYS A 23 -15.15 13.29 -13.44
N PHE A 24 -14.03 13.64 -14.09
CA PHE A 24 -12.78 12.88 -14.09
C PHE A 24 -12.17 12.63 -12.70
N ARG A 25 -12.23 13.60 -11.76
CA ARG A 25 -11.68 13.42 -10.40
C ARG A 25 -12.54 12.47 -9.56
N LYS A 26 -13.87 12.56 -9.71
CA LYS A 26 -14.81 11.59 -9.11
C LYS A 26 -14.56 10.18 -9.68
N PHE A 27 -14.27 10.08 -10.97
CA PHE A 27 -13.92 8.82 -11.65
C PHE A 27 -12.60 8.21 -11.15
N ILE A 28 -11.52 8.99 -10.97
CA ILE A 28 -10.26 8.47 -10.41
C ILE A 28 -10.40 8.04 -8.95
N ASN A 29 -11.05 8.84 -8.09
CA ASN A 29 -11.30 8.42 -6.71
C ASN A 29 -12.16 7.15 -6.65
N PHE A 30 -13.17 7.05 -7.51
CA PHE A 30 -13.96 5.83 -7.66
C PHE A 30 -13.11 4.64 -8.11
N LEU A 31 -12.22 4.80 -9.11
CA LEU A 31 -11.32 3.73 -9.56
C LEU A 31 -10.35 3.27 -8.46
N ILE A 32 -9.81 4.17 -7.64
CA ILE A 32 -8.91 3.79 -6.53
C ILE A 32 -9.70 3.02 -5.46
N ILE A 33 -10.86 3.52 -5.03
CA ILE A 33 -11.73 2.84 -4.06
C ILE A 33 -12.18 1.48 -4.60
N PHE A 34 -12.55 1.41 -5.88
CA PHE A 34 -12.95 0.19 -6.58
C PHE A 34 -11.79 -0.80 -6.72
N SER A 35 -10.57 -0.34 -6.98
CA SER A 35 -9.36 -1.19 -7.03
C SER A 35 -9.05 -1.80 -5.67
N VAL A 36 -9.13 -1.01 -4.59
CA VAL A 36 -8.93 -1.51 -3.21
C VAL A 36 -10.04 -2.49 -2.84
N LEU A 37 -11.30 -2.21 -3.19
CA LEU A 37 -12.42 -3.14 -3.00
C LEU A 37 -12.23 -4.43 -3.80
N ILE A 38 -11.80 -4.35 -5.06
CA ILE A 38 -11.49 -5.52 -5.88
C ILE A 38 -10.37 -6.35 -5.25
N GLN A 39 -9.27 -5.74 -4.82
CA GLN A 39 -8.17 -6.44 -4.16
C GLN A 39 -8.65 -7.13 -2.87
N LEU A 40 -9.44 -6.45 -2.04
CA LEU A 40 -10.05 -7.01 -0.85
C LEU A 40 -10.99 -8.19 -1.18
N ILE A 41 -11.82 -8.07 -2.22
CA ILE A 41 -12.76 -9.12 -2.65
C ILE A 41 -12.00 -10.33 -3.21
N PHE A 42 -11.00 -10.14 -4.08
CA PHE A 42 -10.18 -11.23 -4.61
C PHE A 42 -9.38 -11.92 -3.49
N PHE A 43 -8.90 -11.16 -2.50
CA PHE A 43 -8.25 -11.71 -1.32
C PHE A 43 -9.21 -12.56 -0.49
N TYR A 44 -10.40 -12.05 -0.15
CA TYR A 44 -11.42 -12.85 0.55
C TYR A 44 -11.87 -14.07 -0.25
N ILE A 45 -11.95 -13.97 -1.59
CA ILE A 45 -12.27 -15.11 -2.45
C ILE A 45 -11.13 -16.14 -2.43
N THR A 46 -9.86 -15.72 -2.47
CA THR A 46 -8.72 -16.67 -2.37
C THR A 46 -8.64 -17.31 -1.00
N GLU A 47 -8.86 -16.59 0.10
CA GLU A 47 -8.99 -17.16 1.45
C GLU A 47 -10.18 -18.14 1.55
N ILE A 48 -11.36 -17.79 1.04
CA ILE A 48 -12.53 -18.69 1.03
C ILE A 48 -12.27 -19.92 0.15
N ILE A 49 -11.56 -19.77 -0.97
CA ILE A 49 -11.20 -20.89 -1.86
C ILE A 49 -10.14 -21.77 -1.22
N ASP A 50 -9.09 -21.22 -0.60
CA ASP A 50 -8.02 -21.99 0.05
C ASP A 50 -8.58 -22.70 1.29
N PHE A 51 -9.43 -22.02 2.07
CA PHE A 51 -10.24 -22.64 3.13
C PHE A 51 -11.16 -23.74 2.59
N TYR A 52 -11.81 -23.56 1.44
CA TYR A 52 -12.67 -24.58 0.84
C TYR A 52 -11.90 -25.77 0.26
N ILE A 53 -10.74 -25.53 -0.37
CA ILE A 53 -9.89 -26.57 -0.95
C ILE A 53 -9.22 -27.39 0.15
N ASN A 54 -8.68 -26.74 1.19
CA ASN A 54 -7.98 -27.41 2.27
C ASN A 54 -8.93 -28.12 3.26
N PHE A 55 -10.17 -27.63 3.45
CA PHE A 55 -11.09 -28.17 4.46
C PHE A 55 -12.39 -28.80 3.92
N GLY A 56 -12.75 -28.62 2.64
CA GLY A 56 -13.80 -29.33 1.90
C GLY A 56 -15.27 -29.12 2.31
N SER A 57 -15.54 -28.80 3.57
CA SER A 57 -16.88 -28.53 4.11
C SER A 57 -16.78 -28.01 5.55
N ILE A 58 -17.58 -27.00 5.92
CA ILE A 58 -17.65 -26.48 7.31
C ILE A 58 -18.05 -27.56 8.33
N GLN A 59 -18.91 -28.51 7.93
CA GLN A 59 -19.31 -29.63 8.82
C GLN A 59 -18.21 -30.68 8.97
N ILE A 60 -17.36 -30.83 7.94
CA ILE A 60 -16.15 -31.63 8.02
C ILE A 60 -15.11 -30.90 8.87
N MET A 61 -14.97 -29.57 8.74
CA MET A 61 -14.10 -28.75 9.59
C MET A 61 -14.44 -28.93 11.08
N THR A 62 -15.69 -28.79 11.53
CA THR A 62 -16.02 -29.00 12.96
C THR A 62 -15.71 -30.43 13.45
N LYS A 63 -15.64 -31.42 12.55
CA LYS A 63 -15.19 -32.80 12.88
C LYS A 63 -13.68 -32.96 12.85
N ILE A 64 -12.99 -32.43 11.83
CA ILE A 64 -11.53 -32.54 11.65
C ILE A 64 -10.79 -31.67 12.68
N LEU A 65 -11.26 -30.44 12.93
CA LEU A 65 -10.73 -29.55 13.98
C LEU A 65 -10.90 -30.15 15.39
N CYS A 66 -11.86 -31.07 15.57
CA CYS A 66 -12.04 -31.87 16.78
C CYS A 66 -11.36 -33.25 16.75
N GLN A 67 -10.73 -33.67 15.64
CA GLN A 67 -10.15 -35.01 15.51
C GLN A 67 -8.67 -35.01 15.10
N ILE A 68 -8.29 -34.41 13.97
CA ILE A 68 -6.92 -34.49 13.43
C ILE A 68 -6.57 -33.24 12.60
N THR A 69 -5.82 -32.31 13.19
CA THR A 69 -4.41 -32.06 12.81
C THR A 69 -3.68 -31.66 14.08
N ASN A 70 -2.57 -32.34 14.42
CA ASN A 70 -1.66 -31.87 15.49
C ASN A 70 -0.67 -30.82 14.98
N GLU A 71 -0.88 -30.34 13.76
CA GLU A 71 -0.02 -29.40 13.05
C GLU A 71 -0.66 -28.02 13.12
N MET A 72 0.04 -27.09 13.77
CA MET A 72 -0.38 -25.70 13.87
C MET A 72 -0.35 -25.03 12.47
N PRO A 73 -1.23 -24.04 12.20
CA PRO A 73 -1.29 -23.37 10.89
C PRO A 73 -0.01 -22.60 10.55
N PHE A 74 0.81 -22.31 11.56
CA PHE A 74 2.18 -21.85 11.42
C PHE A 74 3.04 -22.65 12.40
N GLU A 75 4.13 -23.23 11.92
CA GLU A 75 5.13 -23.87 12.78
C GLU A 75 5.85 -22.77 13.58
N SER A 76 5.60 -22.71 14.88
CA SER A 76 6.18 -21.74 15.78
C SER A 76 6.51 -22.39 17.13
N TRP A 77 7.52 -21.86 17.82
CA TRP A 77 7.84 -22.31 19.17
C TRP A 77 6.87 -21.67 20.17
N THR A 78 6.09 -22.49 20.86
CA THR A 78 5.25 -22.08 22.00
C THR A 78 5.95 -22.40 23.33
N PRO A 79 5.85 -21.53 24.35
CA PRO A 79 6.42 -21.79 25.68
C PRO A 79 5.61 -22.79 26.52
N PHE A 80 4.56 -23.38 25.94
CA PHE A 80 3.64 -24.32 26.55
C PHE A 80 3.43 -25.53 25.63
N ASP A 81 3.08 -26.67 26.22
CA ASP A 81 2.86 -27.91 25.51
C ASP A 81 1.54 -27.89 24.73
N VAL A 82 1.64 -27.97 23.41
CA VAL A 82 0.50 -28.04 22.47
C VAL A 82 -0.16 -29.43 22.43
N SER A 83 0.32 -30.39 23.22
CA SER A 83 -0.36 -31.67 23.46
C SER A 83 -1.65 -31.55 24.26
N ASP A 84 -1.83 -30.47 25.06
CA ASP A 84 -3.12 -30.17 25.71
C ASP A 84 -4.07 -29.50 24.70
N THR A 85 -5.22 -30.14 24.45
CA THR A 85 -6.25 -29.67 23.52
C THR A 85 -6.71 -28.23 23.78
N ASN A 86 -6.77 -27.78 25.04
CA ASN A 86 -7.19 -26.42 25.38
C ASN A 86 -6.12 -25.39 25.00
N LEU A 87 -4.84 -25.72 25.25
CA LEU A 87 -3.71 -24.87 24.91
C LEU A 87 -3.48 -24.86 23.38
N TYR A 88 -3.70 -25.99 22.71
CA TYR A 88 -3.71 -26.08 21.25
C TYR A 88 -4.76 -25.16 20.62
N ILE A 89 -6.02 -25.24 21.06
CA ILE A 89 -7.10 -24.38 20.56
C ILE A 89 -6.78 -22.90 20.79
N LEU A 90 -6.24 -22.55 21.97
CA LEU A 90 -5.83 -21.18 22.28
C LEU A 90 -4.70 -20.69 21.35
N ALA A 91 -3.67 -21.51 21.13
CA ALA A 91 -2.57 -21.21 20.21
C ALA A 91 -3.06 -21.05 18.76
N TYR A 92 -3.94 -21.95 18.31
CA TYR A 92 -4.54 -21.91 16.98
C TYR A 92 -5.34 -20.62 16.75
N ILE A 93 -6.18 -20.22 17.71
CA ILE A 93 -6.95 -18.96 17.66
C ILE A 93 -6.00 -17.76 17.63
N LEU A 94 -4.95 -17.76 18.47
CA LEU A 94 -3.96 -16.69 18.52
C LEU A 94 -3.19 -16.57 17.20
N HIS A 95 -2.79 -17.69 16.60
CA HIS A 95 -2.16 -17.75 15.28
C HIS A 95 -3.09 -17.23 14.17
N GLY A 96 -4.37 -17.61 14.19
CA GLY A 96 -5.37 -17.09 13.24
C GLY A 96 -5.56 -15.58 13.35
N ILE A 97 -5.66 -15.05 14.58
CA ILE A 97 -5.73 -13.60 14.83
C ILE A 97 -4.44 -12.90 14.36
N HIS A 98 -3.28 -13.45 14.67
CA HIS A 98 -1.98 -12.88 14.30
C HIS A 98 -1.78 -12.86 12.78
N GLY A 99 -2.10 -13.97 12.09
CA GLY A 99 -2.10 -14.05 10.62
C GLY A 99 -3.04 -13.02 10.01
N GLY A 100 -4.30 -12.95 10.47
CA GLY A 100 -5.27 -11.96 10.00
C GLY A 100 -4.82 -10.50 10.20
N ILE A 101 -4.17 -10.18 11.32
CA ILE A 101 -3.58 -8.86 11.57
C ILE A 101 -2.46 -8.58 10.56
N PHE A 102 -1.53 -9.52 10.36
CA PHE A 102 -0.41 -9.35 9.41
C PHE A 102 -0.91 -9.15 7.97
N ILE A 103 -1.87 -9.96 7.56
CA ILE A 103 -2.54 -9.94 6.24
C ILE A 103 -3.18 -8.58 5.95
N VAL A 104 -3.80 -7.93 6.94
CA VAL A 104 -4.39 -6.58 6.75
C VAL A 104 -3.34 -5.47 6.87
N TYR A 105 -2.39 -5.63 7.81
CA TYR A 105 -1.42 -4.60 8.15
C TYR A 105 -0.38 -4.35 7.06
N MET A 106 0.19 -5.41 6.46
CA MET A 106 1.24 -5.30 5.44
C MET A 106 0.78 -4.53 4.18
N PRO A 107 -0.27 -4.96 3.45
CA PRO A 107 -0.77 -4.21 2.30
C PRO A 107 -1.37 -2.87 2.70
N GLY A 108 -1.93 -2.75 3.91
CA GLY A 108 -2.40 -1.47 4.46
C GLY A 108 -1.28 -0.43 4.57
N CYS A 109 -0.12 -0.83 5.09
CA CYS A 109 1.09 0.01 5.11
C CYS A 109 1.60 0.28 3.69
N GLY A 110 1.63 -0.74 2.83
CA GLY A 110 2.02 -0.61 1.41
C GLY A 110 1.23 0.48 0.68
N MET A 111 -0.10 0.37 0.73
CA MET A 111 -1.01 1.31 0.10
C MET A 111 -0.98 2.71 0.74
N PHE A 112 -0.67 2.81 2.04
CA PHE A 112 -0.47 4.10 2.70
C PHE A 112 0.75 4.85 2.13
N PHE A 113 1.91 4.20 1.98
CA PHE A 113 3.09 4.84 1.39
C PHE A 113 2.88 5.21 -0.09
N VAL A 114 2.25 4.33 -0.87
CA VAL A 114 1.84 4.63 -2.26
C VAL A 114 0.89 5.84 -2.29
N GLY A 115 -0.04 5.95 -1.34
CA GLY A 115 -0.92 7.10 -1.16
C GLY A 115 -0.15 8.40 -0.88
N LEU A 116 0.90 8.37 -0.05
CA LEU A 116 1.77 9.52 0.20
C LEU A 116 2.54 9.96 -1.05
N ILE A 117 3.02 9.02 -1.87
CA ILE A 117 3.67 9.30 -3.15
C ILE A 117 2.69 10.00 -4.11
N TYR A 118 1.50 9.43 -4.31
CA TYR A 118 0.48 10.06 -5.16
C TYR A 118 0.04 11.44 -4.64
N GLN A 119 -0.08 11.61 -3.31
CA GLN A 119 -0.36 12.90 -2.72
C GLN A 119 0.73 13.93 -3.08
N ALA A 120 2.01 13.54 -3.07
CA ALA A 120 3.11 14.39 -3.50
C ALA A 120 3.02 14.75 -4.99
N CYS A 121 2.79 13.77 -5.88
CA CYS A 121 2.59 14.01 -7.31
C CYS A 121 1.47 15.04 -7.58
N VAL A 122 0.36 14.97 -6.83
CA VAL A 122 -0.74 15.93 -6.93
C VAL A 122 -0.33 17.33 -6.44
N GLN A 123 0.50 17.46 -5.39
CA GLN A 123 1.02 18.76 -4.97
C GLN A 123 1.91 19.39 -6.05
N PHE A 124 2.79 18.60 -6.67
CA PHE A 124 3.62 19.03 -7.81
C PHE A 124 2.77 19.54 -8.98
N LEU A 125 1.78 18.75 -9.40
CA LEU A 125 0.90 19.10 -10.51
C LEU A 125 0.16 20.42 -10.25
N ILE A 126 -0.39 20.61 -9.04
CA ILE A 126 -1.06 21.86 -8.64
C ILE A 126 -0.08 23.03 -8.68
N LEU A 127 1.17 22.86 -8.23
CA LEU A 127 2.18 23.92 -8.30
C LEU A 127 2.55 24.24 -9.74
N HIS A 128 2.80 23.25 -10.60
CA HIS A 128 3.12 23.46 -12.01
C HIS A 128 1.99 24.22 -12.73
N TYR A 129 0.72 23.86 -12.52
CA TYR A 129 -0.42 24.63 -13.02
C TYR A 129 -0.46 26.06 -12.45
N SER A 130 -0.22 26.23 -11.15
CA SER A 130 -0.20 27.54 -10.50
C SER A 130 0.89 28.43 -11.08
N LEU A 131 2.10 27.90 -11.29
CA LEU A 131 3.22 28.60 -11.94
C LEU A 131 2.93 28.92 -13.41
N LYS A 132 2.26 28.03 -14.14
CA LYS A 132 1.86 28.27 -15.54
C LYS A 132 0.82 29.39 -15.64
N CYS A 133 -0.22 29.36 -14.80
CA CYS A 133 -1.21 30.43 -14.69
C CYS A 133 -0.58 31.76 -14.24
N LEU A 134 0.33 31.71 -13.27
CA LEU A 134 1.08 32.89 -12.81
C LEU A 134 1.96 33.45 -13.94
N LYS A 135 2.65 32.60 -14.72
CA LYS A 135 3.47 33.00 -15.88
C LYS A 135 2.62 33.66 -16.99
N ILE A 136 1.39 33.20 -17.21
CA ILE A 136 0.43 33.86 -18.12
C ILE A 136 0.02 35.22 -17.55
N LYS A 137 -0.43 35.28 -16.29
CA LYS A 137 -0.89 36.52 -15.63
C LYS A 137 0.23 37.56 -15.52
N ILE A 138 1.46 37.12 -15.24
CA ILE A 138 2.69 37.91 -15.26
C ILE A 138 3.04 38.35 -16.68
N ARG A 139 2.89 37.51 -17.72
CA ARG A 139 3.09 37.96 -19.11
C ARG A 139 2.10 39.07 -19.51
N HIS A 140 0.90 39.11 -18.93
CA HIS A 140 -0.04 40.23 -19.07
C HIS A 140 0.28 41.46 -18.20
N LEU A 141 0.99 41.30 -17.07
CA LEU A 141 1.32 42.39 -16.12
C LEU A 141 2.77 42.93 -16.26
N VAL A 142 3.67 42.22 -16.94
CA VAL A 142 5.09 42.61 -17.15
C VAL A 142 5.28 43.73 -18.16
N ILE A 143 4.19 44.30 -18.67
CA ILE A 143 4.21 45.64 -19.23
C ILE A 143 4.62 46.68 -18.15
N ASP A 144 4.41 46.42 -16.84
CA ASP A 144 4.36 47.52 -15.86
C ASP A 144 4.94 47.25 -14.44
N HIS A 145 5.98 46.42 -14.29
CA HIS A 145 7.12 46.56 -13.32
C HIS A 145 7.81 45.24 -12.88
N LYS A 146 9.14 45.25 -13.02
CA LYS A 146 10.18 44.82 -12.04
C LYS A 146 9.93 43.63 -11.07
N LYS A 147 10.02 42.42 -11.63
CA LYS A 147 10.77 41.21 -11.17
C LYS A 147 11.06 40.96 -9.65
N ASN A 148 10.68 39.75 -9.21
CA ASN A 148 11.20 38.89 -8.13
C ASN A 148 11.16 39.33 -6.65
N ASN A 149 10.38 38.57 -5.85
CA ASN A 149 10.93 37.85 -4.68
C ASN A 149 10.05 36.66 -4.23
N GLY A 150 8.73 36.70 -4.47
CA GLY A 150 7.78 35.68 -3.98
C GLY A 150 7.97 34.25 -4.54
N ASN A 151 8.30 34.10 -5.82
CA ASN A 151 8.35 32.78 -6.48
C ASN A 151 9.47 31.88 -5.95
N HIS A 152 10.56 32.44 -5.42
CA HIS A 152 11.67 31.63 -4.92
C HIS A 152 11.27 30.85 -3.67
N LYS A 153 10.50 31.48 -2.77
CA LYS A 153 10.11 30.87 -1.50
C LYS A 153 9.25 29.61 -1.70
N VAL A 154 8.22 29.68 -2.55
CA VAL A 154 7.33 28.55 -2.82
C VAL A 154 8.08 27.36 -3.42
N MET A 155 9.06 27.62 -4.29
CA MET A 155 9.91 26.57 -4.87
C MET A 155 10.82 25.91 -3.81
N THR A 156 11.32 26.69 -2.85
CA THR A 156 12.16 26.20 -1.74
C THR A 156 11.36 25.34 -0.77
N ASP A 157 10.18 25.81 -0.34
CA ASP A 157 9.28 25.08 0.58
C ASP A 157 8.85 23.70 0.00
N LEU A 158 8.70 23.61 -1.33
CA LEU A 158 8.39 22.35 -2.02
C LEU A 158 9.59 21.40 -2.04
N ASN A 159 10.77 21.91 -2.40
CA ASN A 159 12.00 21.10 -2.45
C ASN A 159 12.34 20.51 -1.07
N GLU A 160 12.09 21.28 0.01
CA GLU A 160 12.20 20.80 1.39
C GLU A 160 11.21 19.66 1.69
N TYR A 161 9.93 19.81 1.33
CA TYR A 161 8.94 18.72 1.49
C TYR A 161 9.34 17.44 0.74
N CYS A 162 9.94 17.57 -0.44
CA CYS A 162 10.36 16.42 -1.23
C CYS A 162 11.61 15.73 -0.69
N LEU A 163 12.57 16.50 -0.15
CA LEU A 163 13.70 15.94 0.57
C LEU A 163 13.26 15.21 1.86
N GLU A 164 12.28 15.74 2.60
CA GLU A 164 11.70 15.04 3.76
C GLU A 164 10.94 13.77 3.35
N LEU A 165 10.17 13.82 2.27
CA LEU A 165 9.48 12.65 1.73
C LEU A 165 10.47 11.58 1.25
N GLU A 166 11.55 11.97 0.56
CA GLU A 166 12.62 11.08 0.11
C GLU A 166 13.33 10.43 1.31
N LYS A 167 13.67 11.19 2.35
CA LYS A 167 14.25 10.64 3.59
C LYS A 167 13.37 9.58 4.26
N ILE A 168 12.05 9.72 4.19
CA ILE A 168 11.08 8.76 4.75
C ILE A 168 10.90 7.55 3.81
N LEU A 169 10.75 7.78 2.51
CA LEU A 169 10.46 6.72 1.54
C LEU A 169 11.67 5.86 1.19
N ASN A 170 12.88 6.44 1.09
CA ASN A 170 14.08 5.71 0.68
C ASN A 170 14.37 4.48 1.56
N PRO A 171 14.39 4.54 2.91
CA PRO A 171 14.57 3.34 3.74
C PRO A 171 13.41 2.34 3.59
N VAL A 172 12.17 2.80 3.42
CA VAL A 172 10.99 1.92 3.22
C VAL A 172 11.09 1.17 1.89
N MET A 173 11.40 1.88 0.81
CA MET A 173 11.62 1.32 -0.53
C MET A 173 12.80 0.35 -0.56
N PHE A 174 13.89 0.68 0.13
CA PHE A 174 15.05 -0.22 0.27
C PHE A 174 14.69 -1.49 1.02
N VAL A 175 14.01 -1.39 2.17
CA VAL A 175 13.55 -2.55 2.93
C VAL A 175 12.60 -3.41 2.09
N GLN A 176 11.62 -2.81 1.41
CA GLN A 176 10.70 -3.53 0.51
C GLN A 176 11.45 -4.23 -0.62
N LEU A 177 12.44 -3.59 -1.25
CA LEU A 177 13.24 -4.21 -2.30
C LEU A 177 14.05 -5.41 -1.78
N VAL A 178 14.64 -5.29 -0.58
CA VAL A 178 15.43 -6.37 0.04
C VAL A 178 14.53 -7.53 0.49
N THR A 179 13.37 -7.26 1.10
CA THR A 179 12.43 -8.30 1.54
C THR A 179 11.81 -9.02 0.35
N THR A 180 11.41 -8.30 -0.70
CA THR A 180 10.88 -8.92 -1.93
C THR A 180 11.94 -9.73 -2.67
N ALA A 181 13.18 -9.25 -2.78
CA ALA A 181 14.29 -10.03 -3.35
C ALA A 181 14.54 -11.32 -2.54
N ALA A 182 14.59 -11.23 -1.21
CA ALA A 182 14.74 -12.40 -0.35
C ALA A 182 13.58 -13.39 -0.49
N ALA A 183 12.33 -12.90 -0.55
CA ALA A 183 11.14 -13.71 -0.78
C ALA A 183 11.17 -14.42 -2.13
N ILE A 184 11.55 -13.73 -3.21
CA ILE A 184 11.74 -14.31 -4.54
C ILE A 184 12.79 -15.44 -4.48
N CYS A 185 13.93 -15.22 -3.82
CA CYS A 185 14.96 -16.25 -3.68
C CYS A 185 14.48 -17.48 -2.89
N VAL A 186 13.78 -17.29 -1.77
CA VAL A 186 13.25 -18.40 -0.94
C VAL A 186 12.20 -19.19 -1.71
N VAL A 187 11.21 -18.52 -2.32
CA VAL A 187 10.19 -19.17 -3.14
C VAL A 187 10.84 -19.92 -4.31
N SER A 188 11.77 -19.30 -5.03
CA SER A 188 12.46 -19.94 -6.17
C SER A 188 13.26 -21.17 -5.77
N PHE A 189 13.74 -21.26 -4.52
CA PHE A 189 14.42 -22.44 -4.00
C PHE A 189 13.44 -23.55 -3.56
N GLN A 190 12.27 -23.18 -3.03
CA GLN A 190 11.25 -24.13 -2.56
C GLN A 190 10.40 -24.70 -3.72
N VAL A 191 10.37 -24.03 -4.87
CA VAL A 191 9.77 -24.50 -6.12
C VAL A 191 10.58 -25.65 -6.72
N ASN A 192 10.37 -26.87 -6.21
CA ASN A 192 10.97 -28.10 -6.73
C ASN A 192 9.92 -29.12 -7.24
N GLU A 193 8.69 -29.08 -6.72
CA GLU A 193 7.60 -29.99 -7.11
C GLU A 193 6.26 -29.25 -7.27
N PHE A 194 5.44 -29.67 -8.24
CA PHE A 194 4.10 -29.12 -8.46
C PHE A 194 3.09 -29.71 -7.46
N ASN A 195 2.95 -29.08 -6.30
CA ASN A 195 1.99 -29.42 -5.24
C ASN A 195 1.14 -28.20 -4.84
N VAL A 196 0.16 -28.35 -3.94
CA VAL A 196 -0.64 -27.24 -3.37
C VAL A 196 0.27 -26.14 -2.80
N THR A 197 1.34 -26.53 -2.10
CA THR A 197 2.38 -25.61 -1.59
C THR A 197 2.99 -24.73 -2.68
N PHE A 198 3.23 -25.27 -3.89
CA PHE A 198 3.72 -24.48 -5.03
C PHE A 198 2.70 -23.43 -5.46
N LEU A 199 1.40 -23.75 -5.47
CA LEU A 199 0.35 -22.79 -5.79
C LEU A 199 0.29 -21.65 -4.77
N THR A 200 0.31 -21.97 -3.46
CA THR A 200 0.32 -20.97 -2.39
C THR A 200 1.54 -20.05 -2.49
N MET A 201 2.74 -20.61 -2.73
CA MET A 201 3.98 -19.84 -2.92
C MET A 201 3.94 -18.98 -4.20
N ALA A 202 3.36 -19.48 -5.30
CA ALA A 202 3.20 -18.73 -6.53
C ALA A 202 2.22 -17.55 -6.38
N VAL A 203 1.10 -17.74 -5.68
CA VAL A 203 0.14 -16.66 -5.36
C VAL A 203 0.78 -15.60 -4.47
N PHE A 204 1.53 -16.01 -3.43
CA PHE A 204 2.31 -15.11 -2.60
C PHE A 204 3.33 -14.31 -3.44
N LEU A 205 4.10 -14.97 -4.30
CA LEU A 205 5.08 -14.34 -5.19
C LEU A 205 4.44 -13.31 -6.13
N ILE A 206 3.29 -13.64 -6.75
CA ILE A 206 2.55 -12.73 -7.62
C ILE A 206 2.09 -11.49 -6.84
N THR A 207 1.60 -11.68 -5.61
CA THR A 207 1.15 -10.58 -4.74
C THR A 207 2.31 -9.65 -4.39
N VAL A 208 3.44 -10.21 -3.96
CA VAL A 208 4.66 -9.47 -3.62
C VAL A 208 5.24 -8.71 -4.82
N LEU A 209 5.27 -9.32 -6.01
CA LEU A 209 5.69 -8.67 -7.25
C LEU A 209 4.73 -7.55 -7.67
N PHE A 210 3.43 -7.74 -7.48
CA PHE A 210 2.40 -6.74 -7.78
C PHE A 210 2.51 -5.51 -6.86
N GLU A 211 2.72 -5.70 -5.55
CA GLU A 211 3.00 -4.61 -4.61
C GLU A 211 4.25 -3.81 -5.02
N CYS A 212 5.36 -4.50 -5.33
CA CYS A 212 6.57 -3.86 -5.85
C CYS A 212 6.31 -3.09 -7.16
N GLY A 213 5.49 -3.64 -8.06
CA GLY A 213 5.09 -2.99 -9.30
C GLY A 213 4.34 -1.67 -9.06
N ILE A 214 3.42 -1.63 -8.10
CA ILE A 214 2.72 -0.39 -7.70
C ILE A 214 3.71 0.65 -7.17
N TYR A 215 4.64 0.24 -6.30
CA TYR A 215 5.66 1.13 -5.75
C TYR A 215 6.56 1.74 -6.83
N PHE A 216 7.07 0.94 -7.76
CA PHE A 216 7.88 1.44 -8.87
C PHE A 216 7.09 2.35 -9.81
N PHE A 217 5.82 2.03 -10.09
CA PHE A 217 4.96 2.87 -10.91
C PHE A 217 4.69 4.24 -10.27
N ALA A 218 4.37 4.27 -8.97
CA ALA A 218 4.18 5.51 -8.22
C ALA A 218 5.48 6.35 -8.16
N GLY A 219 6.63 5.71 -7.95
CA GLY A 219 7.94 6.37 -7.97
C GLY A 219 8.31 6.96 -9.33
N GLN A 220 8.05 6.23 -10.42
CA GLN A 220 8.29 6.74 -11.78
C GLN A 220 7.41 7.94 -12.10
N GLU A 221 6.13 7.92 -11.69
CA GLU A 221 5.24 9.07 -11.88
C GLU A 221 5.71 10.30 -11.10
N LEU A 222 6.22 10.13 -9.87
CA LEU A 222 6.82 11.23 -9.11
C LEU A 222 8.02 11.84 -9.86
N ILE A 223 8.93 11.01 -10.40
CA ILE A 223 10.08 11.47 -11.20
C ILE A 223 9.60 12.25 -12.43
N ASN A 224 8.60 11.72 -13.15
CA ASN A 224 8.03 12.39 -14.33
C ASN A 224 7.51 13.80 -13.97
N GLN A 225 6.74 13.92 -12.89
CA GLN A 225 6.16 15.20 -12.44
C GLN A 225 7.21 16.21 -11.93
N VAL A 226 8.34 15.74 -11.39
CA VAL A 226 9.48 16.60 -10.98
C VAL A 226 10.26 17.12 -12.18
N SER A 227 10.32 16.34 -13.27
CA SER A 227 11.09 16.66 -14.48
C SER A 227 10.40 17.58 -15.50
N ALA A 228 9.12 17.92 -15.29
CA ALA A 228 8.24 18.61 -16.24
C ALA A 228 8.08 20.12 -16.01
#